data_AF-A0A850E0U5-F1
#
_entry.id   AF-A0A850E0U5-F1
#
_cell.length_a   1.000
_cell.length_b   1.000
_cell.length_c   1.000
_cell.angle_alpha   90.00
_cell.angle_beta   90.00
_cell.angle_gamma   90.00
#
_symmetry.space_group_name_H-M   'P 1'
#
loop_
_entity.id
_entity.type
_entity.pdbx_description
1 polymer ?
#
loop_
_entity_poly.entity_id
_entity_poly.type
_entity_poly.pdbx_seq_one_letter_code
_entity_poly.pdbx_strand_id
1 'polypeptide(L)'
;MSGGPTGPVVAAGAVVWREHRGVPLVLLVHRDHHHDVSFAKGKVDPGESVPTTAVREIEEETGYRVHLGAPLGTAEYVLPSGRDKVVHYWSARVSGKEYDRAGTFRPNDEVAAIEWVTIDQARSRLTYERDVAILDRFADRVAAGEHRTFALIALRHAKTVPGSDWDGPDATRPLLPVGRNQARAAAAPVAAFGPKKIVSSTAARCLATVEPLSARTKVGVSATPDISQDAHDRGAADVKGVVRRRLEKAKSTVLCSHGPVLPDIIARIAASTAGEDRRFDLRRAAMLSVGDFAVMHIAGDRLVAVETHRNTVPA
;
A
#
# COMPACT_ATOMS: atom_id res chain seq x y z
N MET A 1 22.23 28.30 13.29
CA MET A 1 22.23 26.92 12.77
C MET A 1 20.90 26.29 13.13
N SER A 2 19.91 26.43 12.25
CA SER A 2 18.57 25.85 12.42
C SER A 2 18.66 24.34 12.17
N GLY A 3 18.54 23.56 13.25
CA GLY A 3 18.58 22.11 13.20
C GLY A 3 17.48 21.55 12.32
N GLY A 4 17.84 21.15 11.10
CA GLY A 4 16.98 20.32 10.26
C GLY A 4 16.67 18.98 10.95
N PRO A 5 15.62 18.26 10.52
CA PRO A 5 15.19 17.04 11.17
C PRO A 5 16.34 16.03 11.28
N THR A 6 16.56 15.53 12.51
CA THR A 6 17.70 14.69 12.94
C THR A 6 17.60 13.21 12.51
N GLY A 7 16.62 12.86 11.69
CA GLY A 7 16.40 11.49 11.21
C GLY A 7 16.91 11.23 9.78
N PRO A 8 16.84 9.97 9.31
CA PRO A 8 17.14 9.65 7.92
C PRO A 8 16.22 10.42 6.96
N VAL A 9 16.71 10.73 5.77
CA VAL A 9 15.87 11.20 4.66
C VAL A 9 15.08 10.02 4.12
N VAL A 10 13.76 10.06 4.23
CA VAL A 10 12.89 9.00 3.71
C VAL A 10 12.41 9.37 2.32
N ALA A 11 12.44 8.40 1.41
CA ALA A 11 11.99 8.52 0.04
C ALA A 11 11.20 7.27 -0.37
N ALA A 12 10.44 7.37 -1.46
CA ALA A 12 9.61 6.28 -1.95
C ALA A 12 9.55 6.28 -3.48
N GLY A 13 9.43 5.10 -4.06
CA GLY A 13 9.30 4.93 -5.50
C GLY A 13 8.84 3.53 -5.89
N ALA A 14 8.99 3.19 -7.17
CA ALA A 14 8.60 1.88 -7.65
C ALA A 14 9.38 1.39 -8.87
N VAL A 15 9.47 0.07 -9.01
CA VAL A 15 9.64 -0.55 -10.32
C VAL A 15 8.29 -0.49 -11.03
N VAL A 16 8.12 0.55 -11.83
CA VAL A 16 6.92 0.75 -12.66
C VAL A 16 7.02 -0.17 -13.86
N TRP A 17 5.98 -0.96 -14.11
CA TRP A 17 6.00 -1.97 -15.16
C TRP A 17 4.69 -2.04 -15.95
N ARG A 18 4.76 -2.56 -17.17
CA ARG A 18 3.59 -2.87 -18.01
C ARG A 18 3.82 -4.16 -18.77
N GLU A 19 2.76 -4.76 -19.27
CA GLU A 19 2.89 -5.86 -20.24
C GLU A 19 2.88 -5.34 -21.65
N HIS A 20 3.78 -5.86 -22.47
CA HIS A 20 3.73 -5.74 -23.91
C HIS A 20 3.85 -7.13 -24.53
N ARG A 21 2.81 -7.58 -25.22
CA ARG A 21 2.76 -8.92 -25.87
C ARG A 21 3.13 -10.07 -24.92
N GLY A 22 2.65 -10.01 -23.67
CA GLY A 22 2.91 -11.03 -22.64
C GLY A 22 4.26 -10.89 -21.93
N VAL A 23 5.10 -9.93 -22.33
CA VAL A 23 6.41 -9.69 -21.70
C VAL A 23 6.33 -8.48 -20.77
N PRO A 24 6.79 -8.57 -19.51
CA PRO A 24 6.89 -7.43 -18.63
C PRO A 24 8.04 -6.51 -19.06
N LEU A 25 7.70 -5.23 -19.28
CA LEU A 25 8.65 -4.14 -19.47
C LEU A 25 8.66 -3.27 -18.22
N VAL A 26 9.82 -2.76 -17.84
CA VAL A 26 10.00 -1.81 -16.73
C VAL A 26 10.29 -0.42 -17.26
N LEU A 27 9.89 0.59 -16.51
CA LEU A 27 10.11 2.00 -16.83
C LEU A 27 11.39 2.49 -16.15
N LEU A 28 12.30 3.05 -16.94
CA LEU A 28 13.44 3.81 -16.47
C LEU A 28 13.19 5.30 -16.68
N VAL A 29 13.74 6.12 -15.77
CA VAL A 29 13.78 7.57 -15.90
C VAL A 29 15.23 8.03 -16.07
N HIS A 30 15.45 8.97 -16.99
CA HIS A 30 16.72 9.64 -17.24
C HIS A 30 16.68 11.03 -16.63
N ARG A 31 17.64 11.33 -15.74
CA ARG A 31 17.66 12.60 -15.00
C ARG A 31 18.88 13.42 -15.42
N ASP A 32 18.64 14.53 -16.10
CA ASP A 32 19.72 15.38 -16.63
C ASP A 32 20.56 15.99 -15.50
N HIS A 33 19.93 16.50 -14.45
CA HIS A 33 20.64 17.11 -13.32
C HIS A 33 21.59 16.16 -12.58
N HIS A 34 21.30 14.86 -12.60
CA HIS A 34 22.13 13.84 -11.95
C HIS A 34 22.99 13.04 -12.92
N HIS A 35 22.77 13.19 -14.23
CA HIS A 35 23.35 12.37 -15.29
C HIS A 35 23.24 10.86 -14.99
N ASP A 36 22.06 10.42 -14.54
CA ASP A 36 21.82 9.02 -14.17
C ASP A 36 20.53 8.45 -14.77
N VAL A 37 20.46 7.12 -14.71
CA VAL A 37 19.30 6.31 -15.07
C VAL A 37 18.88 5.50 -13.85
N SER A 38 17.62 5.67 -13.46
CA SER A 38 17.07 5.16 -12.20
C SER A 38 15.61 4.77 -12.37
N PHE A 39 15.01 4.22 -11.31
CA PHE A 39 13.56 4.21 -11.14
C PHE A 39 13.03 5.55 -10.66
N ALA A 40 11.73 5.76 -10.89
CA ALA A 40 10.99 6.90 -10.39
C ALA A 40 10.88 6.86 -8.86
N LYS A 41 11.28 7.94 -8.18
CA LYS A 41 11.36 8.05 -6.71
C LYS A 41 11.73 9.46 -6.25
N GLY A 42 11.03 9.93 -5.21
CA GLY A 42 11.37 11.18 -4.54
C GLY A 42 11.12 11.14 -3.03
N LYS A 43 11.25 12.31 -2.40
CA LYS A 43 11.31 12.43 -0.93
C LYS A 43 9.89 12.48 -0.35
N VAL A 44 9.74 11.94 0.85
CA VAL A 44 8.49 12.06 1.59
C VAL A 44 8.29 13.50 2.04
N ASP A 45 7.16 14.10 1.67
CA ASP A 45 6.79 15.44 2.10
C ASP A 45 6.33 15.48 3.57
N PRO A 46 6.43 16.63 4.25
CA PRO A 46 5.93 16.77 5.62
C PRO A 46 4.46 16.35 5.76
N GLY A 47 4.20 15.34 6.61
CA GLY A 47 2.86 14.81 6.85
C GLY A 47 2.36 13.82 5.80
N GLU A 48 3.14 13.55 4.75
CA GLU A 48 2.83 12.54 3.74
C GLU A 48 3.26 11.15 4.23
N SER A 49 2.52 10.12 3.79
CA SER A 49 2.88 8.72 4.06
C SER A 49 3.73 8.16 2.93
N VAL A 50 4.66 7.25 3.25
CA VAL A 50 5.57 6.63 2.27
C VAL A 50 4.84 6.03 1.05
N PRO A 51 3.71 5.28 1.19
CA PRO A 51 2.97 4.80 0.02
C PRO A 51 2.34 5.92 -0.82
N THR A 52 1.93 7.02 -0.18
CA THR A 52 1.36 8.19 -0.91
C THR A 52 2.45 8.90 -1.70
N THR A 53 3.63 9.09 -1.09
CA THR A 53 4.81 9.61 -1.78
C THR A 53 5.14 8.79 -3.02
N ALA A 54 5.19 7.46 -2.92
CA ALA A 54 5.54 6.61 -4.07
C ALA A 54 4.60 6.86 -5.27
N VAL A 55 3.28 6.90 -5.05
CA VAL A 55 2.33 7.12 -6.15
C VAL A 55 2.35 8.54 -6.69
N ARG A 56 2.59 9.55 -5.84
CA ARG A 56 2.72 10.95 -6.24
C ARG A 56 3.95 11.13 -7.14
N GLU A 57 5.12 10.69 -6.66
CA GLU A 57 6.41 10.81 -7.36
C GLU A 57 6.36 10.12 -8.72
N ILE A 58 5.75 8.93 -8.82
CA ILE A 58 5.57 8.25 -10.11
C ILE A 58 4.71 9.10 -11.07
N GLU A 59 3.63 9.71 -10.60
CA GLU A 59 2.78 10.56 -11.45
C GLU A 59 3.51 11.84 -11.86
N GLU A 60 4.25 12.49 -10.96
CA GLU A 60 5.01 13.72 -11.21
C GLU A 60 6.15 13.49 -12.19
N GLU A 61 6.97 12.47 -11.96
CA GLU A 61 8.15 12.18 -12.77
C GLU A 61 7.81 11.56 -14.14
N THR A 62 6.70 10.81 -14.25
CA THR A 62 6.41 9.99 -15.45
C THR A 62 5.06 10.23 -16.11
N GLY A 63 4.13 10.92 -15.44
CA GLY A 63 2.75 11.12 -15.89
C GLY A 63 1.83 9.90 -15.71
N TYR A 64 2.36 8.74 -15.31
CA TYR A 64 1.57 7.53 -15.11
C TYR A 64 0.91 7.50 -13.73
N ARG A 65 -0.39 7.18 -13.71
CA ARG A 65 -1.10 6.86 -12.46
C ARG A 65 -1.05 5.37 -12.24
N VAL A 66 -0.67 4.99 -11.03
CA VAL A 66 -0.49 3.60 -10.65
C VAL A 66 -1.13 3.30 -9.30
N HIS A 67 -1.27 2.01 -9.03
CA HIS A 67 -1.49 1.51 -7.69
C HIS A 67 -0.31 0.62 -7.32
N LEU A 68 0.08 0.66 -6.04
CA LEU A 68 1.18 -0.15 -5.54
C LEU A 68 0.77 -1.62 -5.44
N GLY A 69 1.63 -2.49 -5.96
CA GLY A 69 1.63 -3.93 -5.76
C GLY A 69 2.57 -4.32 -4.62
N ALA A 70 3.13 -5.53 -4.66
CA ALA A 70 3.99 -6.02 -3.58
C ALA A 70 5.28 -5.19 -3.40
N PRO A 71 5.75 -4.98 -2.14
CA PRO A 71 6.97 -4.25 -1.84
C PRO A 71 8.23 -4.98 -2.35
N LEU A 72 9.18 -4.23 -2.88
CA LEU A 72 10.49 -4.68 -3.38
C LEU A 72 11.63 -4.38 -2.39
N GLY A 73 11.30 -3.99 -1.17
CA GLY A 73 12.26 -3.69 -0.10
C GLY A 73 12.81 -2.27 -0.19
N THR A 74 13.94 -2.04 0.47
CA THR A 74 14.58 -0.73 0.58
C THR A 74 15.92 -0.68 -0.13
N ALA A 75 16.33 0.54 -0.51
CA ALA A 75 17.70 0.89 -0.82
C ALA A 75 18.18 1.94 0.19
N GLU A 76 19.34 1.70 0.80
CA GLU A 76 19.86 2.49 1.92
C GLU A 76 21.27 2.99 1.59
N TYR A 77 21.52 4.28 1.78
CA TYR A 77 22.82 4.89 1.49
C TYR A 77 22.99 6.23 2.21
N VAL A 78 24.23 6.66 2.39
CA VAL A 78 24.56 7.95 3.02
C VAL A 78 24.64 9.04 1.96
N LEU A 79 23.98 10.17 2.21
CA LEU A 79 24.05 11.36 1.35
C LEU A 79 25.39 12.09 1.50
N PRO A 80 25.80 12.93 0.53
CA PRO A 80 26.98 13.79 0.69
C PRO A 80 26.93 14.70 1.93
N SER A 81 25.73 14.98 2.45
CA SER A 81 25.51 15.71 3.70
C SER A 81 25.81 14.90 4.98
N GLY A 82 26.19 13.63 4.86
CA GLY A 82 26.41 12.70 5.97
C GLY A 82 25.14 12.11 6.57
N ARG A 83 23.95 12.46 6.06
CA ARG A 83 22.67 11.90 6.52
C ARG A 83 22.36 10.58 5.83
N ASP A 84 21.84 9.62 6.58
CA ASP A 84 21.26 8.40 6.02
C ASP A 84 20.06 8.73 5.13
N LYS A 85 19.92 7.98 4.04
CA LYS A 85 18.74 7.99 3.17
C LYS A 85 18.24 6.57 2.96
N VAL A 86 16.92 6.42 3.11
CA VAL A 86 16.20 5.16 2.90
C VAL A 86 15.15 5.40 1.81
N VAL A 87 15.18 4.58 0.76
CA VAL A 87 14.17 4.60 -0.31
C VAL A 87 13.36 3.31 -0.25
N HIS A 88 12.05 3.41 -0.10
CA HIS A 88 11.13 2.27 -0.15
C HIS A 88 10.63 2.06 -1.57
N TYR A 89 10.70 0.81 -2.07
CA TYR A 89 10.25 0.47 -3.41
C TYR A 89 9.09 -0.52 -3.39
N TRP A 90 8.16 -0.33 -4.33
CA TRP A 90 7.09 -1.28 -4.64
C TRP A 90 7.14 -1.67 -6.11
N SER A 91 6.49 -2.79 -6.46
CA SER A 91 6.07 -3.00 -7.85
C SER A 91 4.85 -2.12 -8.15
N ALA A 92 4.76 -1.53 -9.34
CA ALA A 92 3.62 -0.71 -9.71
C ALA A 92 3.23 -0.95 -11.17
N ARG A 93 2.01 -1.48 -11.40
CA ARG A 93 1.58 -1.81 -12.76
C ARG A 93 0.87 -0.63 -13.41
N VAL A 94 1.29 -0.25 -14.61
CA VAL A 94 0.55 0.63 -15.51
C VAL A 94 -0.46 -0.21 -16.30
N SER A 95 -1.75 0.12 -16.18
CA SER A 95 -2.80 -0.50 -16.98
C SER A 95 -2.79 0.03 -18.41
N GLY A 96 -3.35 -0.71 -19.39
CA GLY A 96 -3.47 -0.22 -20.77
C GLY A 96 -4.18 1.14 -20.84
N LYS A 97 -5.28 1.30 -20.10
CA LYS A 97 -6.00 2.58 -20.01
C LYS A 97 -5.12 3.73 -19.51
N GLU A 98 -4.29 3.48 -18.50
CA GLU A 98 -3.40 4.51 -17.94
C GLU A 98 -2.21 4.80 -18.86
N TYR A 99 -1.72 3.79 -19.58
CA TYR A 99 -0.71 3.97 -20.62
C TYR A 99 -1.22 4.90 -21.73
N ASP A 100 -2.42 4.60 -22.24
CA ASP A 100 -3.05 5.40 -23.30
C ASP A 100 -3.41 6.81 -22.82
N ARG A 101 -3.87 6.97 -21.57
CA ARG A 101 -4.18 8.28 -20.97
C ARG A 101 -2.94 9.18 -20.88
N ALA A 102 -1.82 8.63 -20.42
CA ALA A 102 -0.60 9.43 -20.24
C ALA A 102 -0.04 9.91 -21.58
N GLY A 103 -0.20 9.12 -22.64
CA GLY A 103 0.24 9.48 -23.99
C GLY A 103 1.76 9.66 -24.08
N THR A 104 2.20 10.60 -24.92
CA THR A 104 3.63 10.90 -25.09
C THR A 104 4.17 11.64 -23.88
N PHE A 105 5.23 11.11 -23.28
CA PHE A 105 5.94 11.75 -22.19
C PHE A 105 6.43 13.15 -22.59
N ARG A 106 6.34 14.08 -21.64
CA ARG A 106 6.90 15.43 -21.76
C ARG A 106 7.98 15.58 -20.70
N PRO A 107 9.22 15.93 -21.08
CA PRO A 107 10.28 16.24 -20.13
C PRO A 107 9.79 17.27 -19.11
N ASN A 108 10.23 17.11 -17.86
CA ASN A 108 9.95 18.01 -16.75
C ASN A 108 11.27 18.39 -16.05
N ASP A 109 11.16 19.19 -14.98
CA ASP A 109 12.34 19.72 -14.27
C ASP A 109 13.25 18.64 -13.69
N GLU A 110 12.75 17.41 -13.48
CA GLU A 110 13.51 16.31 -12.87
C GLU A 110 13.89 15.21 -13.86
N VAL A 111 13.02 14.91 -14.82
CA VAL A 111 13.12 13.80 -15.76
C VAL A 111 13.14 14.31 -17.19
N ALA A 112 14.26 14.06 -17.87
CA ALA A 112 14.49 14.46 -19.24
C ALA A 112 13.92 13.45 -20.25
N ALA A 113 13.91 12.16 -19.90
CA ALA A 113 13.34 11.11 -20.74
C ALA A 113 12.88 9.92 -19.90
N ILE A 114 11.94 9.15 -20.44
CA ILE A 114 11.53 7.86 -19.88
C ILE A 114 11.67 6.77 -20.94
N GLU A 115 11.94 5.55 -20.50
CA GLU A 115 12.14 4.43 -21.39
C GLU A 115 11.50 3.14 -20.87
N TRP A 116 10.73 2.46 -21.73
CA TRP A 116 10.20 1.13 -21.45
C TRP A 116 11.15 0.06 -21.99
N VAL A 117 11.74 -0.71 -21.10
CA VAL A 117 12.78 -1.69 -21.44
C VAL A 117 12.48 -3.08 -20.85
N THR A 118 13.11 -4.11 -21.39
CA THR A 118 13.11 -5.44 -20.77
C THR A 118 13.89 -5.42 -19.45
N ILE A 119 13.68 -6.43 -18.60
CA ILE A 119 14.39 -6.56 -17.32
C ILE A 119 15.91 -6.65 -17.55
N ASP A 120 16.36 -7.39 -18.56
CA ASP A 120 17.80 -7.54 -18.86
C ASP A 120 18.41 -6.22 -19.34
N GLN A 121 17.69 -5.48 -20.18
CA GLN A 121 18.12 -4.13 -20.59
C GLN A 121 18.18 -3.18 -19.40
N ALA A 122 17.19 -3.21 -18.50
CA ALA A 122 17.21 -2.39 -17.30
C ALA A 122 18.43 -2.69 -16.42
N ARG A 123 18.75 -3.97 -16.23
CA ARG A 123 19.93 -4.40 -15.48
C ARG A 123 21.23 -3.80 -16.01
N SER A 124 21.37 -3.70 -17.34
CA SER A 124 22.55 -3.08 -17.98
C SER A 124 22.58 -1.56 -17.98
N ARG A 125 21.44 -0.89 -17.76
CA ARG A 125 21.28 0.56 -17.94
C ARG A 125 21.18 1.34 -16.63
N LEU A 126 20.68 0.71 -15.57
CA LEU A 126 20.59 1.32 -14.25
C LEU A 126 21.98 1.76 -13.79
N THR A 127 22.12 3.02 -13.40
CA THR A 127 23.41 3.59 -12.99
C THR A 127 23.89 3.04 -11.65
N TYR A 128 22.97 2.62 -10.78
CA TYR A 128 23.28 2.23 -9.41
C TYR A 128 22.99 0.76 -9.12
N GLU A 129 23.98 0.06 -8.55
CA GLU A 129 23.83 -1.34 -8.12
C GLU A 129 22.66 -1.56 -7.15
N ARG A 130 22.37 -0.58 -6.29
CA ARG A 130 21.22 -0.64 -5.37
C ARG A 130 19.88 -0.68 -6.11
N ASP A 131 19.75 -0.01 -7.25
CA ASP A 131 18.54 -0.07 -8.06
C ASP A 131 18.49 -1.40 -8.84
N VAL A 132 19.64 -1.94 -9.26
CA VAL A 132 19.73 -3.30 -9.83
C VAL A 132 19.26 -4.34 -8.80
N ALA A 133 19.64 -4.23 -7.52
CA ALA A 133 19.15 -5.13 -6.48
C ALA A 133 17.62 -5.06 -6.28
N ILE A 134 17.01 -3.88 -6.47
CA ILE A 134 15.54 -3.72 -6.47
C ILE A 134 14.92 -4.37 -7.71
N LEU A 135 15.53 -4.18 -8.88
CA LEU A 135 15.13 -4.82 -10.13
C LEU A 135 15.15 -6.35 -10.01
N ASP A 136 16.16 -6.90 -9.36
CA ASP A 136 16.35 -8.35 -9.19
C ASP A 136 15.22 -8.96 -8.37
N ARG A 137 14.82 -8.31 -7.28
CA ARG A 137 13.65 -8.72 -6.50
C ARG A 137 12.36 -8.68 -7.34
N PHE A 138 12.27 -7.78 -8.33
CA PHE A 138 11.14 -7.76 -9.27
C PHE A 138 11.25 -8.89 -10.30
N ALA A 139 12.46 -9.15 -10.82
CA ALA A 139 12.76 -10.23 -11.74
C ALA A 139 12.42 -11.60 -11.12
N ASP A 140 12.78 -11.83 -9.86
CA ASP A 140 12.45 -13.05 -9.11
C ASP A 140 10.93 -13.27 -9.05
N ARG A 141 10.15 -12.21 -8.81
CA ARG A 141 8.68 -12.28 -8.85
C ARG A 141 8.16 -12.56 -10.24
N VAL A 142 8.75 -11.99 -11.28
CA VAL A 142 8.36 -12.27 -12.66
C VAL A 142 8.62 -13.74 -12.99
N ALA A 143 9.80 -14.26 -12.66
CA ALA A 143 10.19 -15.65 -12.87
C ALA A 143 9.26 -16.64 -12.13
N ALA A 144 8.81 -16.28 -10.93
CA ALA A 144 7.83 -17.07 -10.18
C ALA A 144 6.37 -16.91 -10.66
N GLY A 145 6.08 -16.01 -11.62
CA GLY A 145 4.71 -15.69 -12.03
C GLY A 145 3.93 -14.85 -11.00
N GLU A 146 4.62 -14.25 -10.04
CA GLU A 146 4.06 -13.59 -8.85
C GLU A 146 4.06 -12.04 -8.93
N HIS A 147 4.48 -11.47 -10.05
CA HIS A 147 4.57 -10.03 -10.26
C HIS A 147 3.21 -9.32 -10.38
N ARG A 148 2.12 -10.08 -10.61
CA ARG A 148 0.73 -9.59 -10.59
C ARG A 148 0.11 -9.82 -9.23
N THR A 149 -0.08 -8.75 -8.48
CA THR A 149 -0.69 -8.84 -7.15
C THR A 149 -1.99 -8.06 -7.02
N PHE A 150 -2.83 -8.51 -6.10
CA PHE A 150 -3.90 -7.70 -5.49
C PHE A 150 -3.71 -7.69 -3.98
N ALA A 151 -4.37 -6.75 -3.29
CA ALA A 151 -4.18 -6.53 -1.86
C ALA A 151 -5.45 -6.79 -1.05
N LEU A 152 -5.38 -7.63 -0.01
CA LEU A 152 -6.37 -7.60 1.07
C LEU A 152 -5.84 -6.73 2.20
N ILE A 153 -6.53 -5.63 2.47
CA ILE A 153 -6.09 -4.56 3.37
C ILE A 153 -6.93 -4.62 4.63
N ALA A 154 -6.33 -5.02 5.74
CA ALA A 154 -6.97 -5.00 7.06
C ALA A 154 -6.77 -3.62 7.68
N LEU A 155 -7.86 -2.89 7.95
CA LEU A 155 -7.83 -1.54 8.50
C LEU A 155 -8.50 -1.53 9.87
N ARG A 156 -7.78 -1.12 10.92
CA ARG A 156 -8.43 -0.89 12.23
C ARG A 156 -9.16 0.44 12.21
N HIS A 157 -10.38 0.45 12.73
CA HIS A 157 -11.11 1.71 12.90
C HIS A 157 -10.28 2.76 13.66
N ALA A 158 -10.53 4.04 13.38
CA ALA A 158 -9.86 5.15 14.03
C ALA A 158 -10.33 5.34 15.48
N LYS A 159 -9.67 6.24 16.22
CA LYS A 159 -9.96 6.51 17.63
C LYS A 159 -11.44 6.87 17.86
N THR A 160 -12.07 6.19 18.79
CA THR A 160 -13.48 6.31 19.15
C THR A 160 -13.64 6.71 20.61
N VAL A 161 -14.85 7.16 20.99
CA VAL A 161 -15.21 7.38 22.40
C VAL A 161 -14.93 6.09 23.20
N PRO A 162 -14.29 6.15 24.39
CA PRO A 162 -14.12 4.99 25.25
C PRO A 162 -15.45 4.30 25.56
N GLY A 163 -15.42 2.98 25.76
CA GLY A 163 -16.65 2.21 26.03
C GLY A 163 -17.30 2.61 27.36
N SER A 164 -16.49 2.99 28.34
CA SER A 164 -16.93 3.48 29.65
C SER A 164 -17.68 4.80 29.60
N ASP A 165 -17.47 5.58 28.54
CA ASP A 165 -17.95 6.97 28.42
C ASP A 165 -19.10 7.06 27.39
N TRP A 166 -19.77 5.93 27.13
CA TRP A 166 -20.84 5.84 26.15
C TRP A 166 -22.03 5.06 26.70
N ASP A 167 -23.16 5.76 26.84
CA ASP A 167 -24.38 5.20 27.42
C ASP A 167 -25.21 4.36 26.43
N GLY A 168 -24.83 4.35 25.14
CA GLY A 168 -25.52 3.61 24.09
C GLY A 168 -24.91 2.22 23.80
N PRO A 169 -25.50 1.46 22.86
CA PRO A 169 -24.89 0.21 22.40
C PRO A 169 -23.47 0.43 21.87
N ASP A 170 -22.53 -0.48 22.15
CA ASP A 170 -21.13 -0.33 21.75
C ASP A 170 -20.95 -0.01 20.25
N ALA A 171 -21.76 -0.64 19.41
CA ALA A 171 -21.71 -0.50 17.96
C ALA A 171 -22.03 0.94 17.48
N THR A 172 -22.71 1.75 18.28
CA THR A 172 -23.09 3.13 17.93
C THR A 172 -22.04 4.17 18.32
N ARG A 173 -20.94 3.76 19.00
CA ARG A 173 -19.87 4.68 19.42
C ARG A 173 -19.29 5.45 18.22
N PRO A 174 -19.28 6.80 18.29
CA PRO A 174 -18.76 7.63 17.21
C PRO A 174 -17.24 7.83 17.31
N LEU A 175 -16.64 8.23 16.20
CA LEU A 175 -15.25 8.69 16.20
C LEU A 175 -15.09 9.99 16.99
N LEU A 176 -14.02 10.08 17.77
CA LEU A 176 -13.56 11.34 18.36
C LEU A 176 -13.03 12.29 17.28
N PRO A 177 -12.87 13.60 17.56
CA PRO A 177 -12.24 14.54 16.63
C PRO A 177 -10.89 14.04 16.09
N VAL A 178 -10.00 13.56 16.96
CA VAL A 178 -8.71 12.95 16.57
C VAL A 178 -8.91 11.70 15.70
N GLY A 179 -9.95 10.91 15.96
CA GLY A 179 -10.31 9.75 15.13
C GLY A 179 -10.76 10.14 13.73
N ARG A 180 -11.48 11.26 13.57
CA ARG A 180 -11.82 11.79 12.25
C ARG A 180 -10.59 12.25 11.48
N ASN A 181 -9.61 12.85 12.17
CA ASN A 181 -8.33 13.21 11.55
C ASN A 181 -7.54 11.96 11.12
N GLN A 182 -7.48 10.93 11.97
CA GLN A 182 -6.91 9.63 11.63
C GLN A 182 -7.59 9.00 10.40
N ALA A 183 -8.93 8.99 10.35
CA ALA A 183 -9.68 8.47 9.20
C ALA A 183 -9.32 9.20 7.89
N ARG A 184 -9.19 10.54 7.93
CA ARG A 184 -8.75 11.34 6.78
C ARG A 184 -7.32 11.02 6.37
N ALA A 185 -6.41 10.91 7.34
CA ALA A 185 -5.00 10.62 7.07
C ALA A 185 -4.77 9.20 6.54
N ALA A 186 -5.56 8.22 6.96
CA ALA A 186 -5.48 6.84 6.44
C ALA A 186 -5.93 6.73 4.98
N ALA A 187 -6.79 7.65 4.50
CA ALA A 187 -7.43 7.53 3.19
C ALA A 187 -6.43 7.55 2.02
N ALA A 188 -5.42 8.43 2.06
CA ALA A 188 -4.42 8.51 0.99
C ALA A 188 -3.51 7.27 0.91
N PRO A 189 -2.82 6.83 1.99
CA PRO A 189 -2.00 5.62 1.95
C PRO A 189 -2.78 4.37 1.59
N VAL A 190 -4.01 4.19 2.10
CA VAL A 190 -4.82 3.02 1.72
C VAL A 190 -5.26 3.08 0.25
N ALA A 191 -5.54 4.27 -0.28
CA ALA A 191 -5.88 4.46 -1.69
C ALA A 191 -4.69 4.18 -2.63
N ALA A 192 -3.45 4.31 -2.18
CA ALA A 192 -2.26 4.00 -2.96
C ALA A 192 -2.24 2.54 -3.47
N PHE A 193 -2.89 1.62 -2.74
CA PHE A 193 -3.03 0.20 -3.10
C PHE A 193 -4.26 -0.10 -3.99
N GLY A 194 -4.97 0.93 -4.43
CA GLY A 194 -6.03 0.84 -5.44
C GLY A 194 -7.21 -0.07 -5.11
N PRO A 195 -7.82 0.00 -3.91
CA PRO A 195 -8.93 -0.87 -3.56
C PRO A 195 -10.09 -0.70 -4.54
N LYS A 196 -10.69 -1.82 -4.95
CA LYS A 196 -11.89 -1.89 -5.79
C LYS A 196 -13.13 -2.29 -4.99
N LYS A 197 -12.95 -2.61 -3.72
CA LYS A 197 -14.02 -2.86 -2.76
C LYS A 197 -13.65 -2.35 -1.38
N ILE A 198 -14.63 -1.80 -0.67
CA ILE A 198 -14.54 -1.53 0.75
C ILE A 198 -15.62 -2.37 1.45
N VAL A 199 -15.20 -3.20 2.41
CA VAL A 199 -16.08 -3.91 3.33
C VAL A 199 -15.78 -3.41 4.72
N SER A 200 -16.81 -3.09 5.48
CA SER A 200 -16.68 -2.55 6.82
C SER A 200 -17.58 -3.31 7.79
N SER A 201 -17.14 -3.42 9.04
CA SER A 201 -18.05 -3.73 10.15
C SER A 201 -19.21 -2.72 10.17
N THR A 202 -20.38 -3.16 10.61
CA THR A 202 -21.59 -2.33 10.78
C THR A 202 -21.44 -1.22 11.84
N ALA A 203 -20.49 -1.32 12.76
CA ALA A 203 -20.26 -0.31 13.80
C ALA A 203 -19.99 1.09 13.24
N ALA A 204 -20.59 2.11 13.86
CA ALA A 204 -20.53 3.52 13.43
C ALA A 204 -19.08 4.02 13.26
N ARG A 205 -18.20 3.72 14.22
CA ARG A 205 -16.76 4.03 14.14
C ARG A 205 -16.05 3.42 12.92
N CYS A 206 -16.41 2.21 12.50
CA CYS A 206 -15.80 1.56 11.32
C CYS A 206 -16.28 2.24 10.03
N LEU A 207 -17.59 2.49 9.92
CA LEU A 207 -18.17 3.19 8.77
C LEU A 207 -17.59 4.61 8.60
N ALA A 208 -17.53 5.38 9.69
CA ALA A 208 -16.94 6.71 9.67
C ALA A 208 -15.42 6.69 9.37
N THR A 209 -14.71 5.60 9.70
CA THR A 209 -13.28 5.48 9.37
C THR A 209 -13.05 5.33 7.87
N VAL A 210 -13.90 4.58 7.18
CA VAL A 210 -13.73 4.32 5.73
C VAL A 210 -14.39 5.38 4.84
N GLU A 211 -15.20 6.28 5.40
CA GLU A 211 -15.89 7.31 4.64
C GLU A 211 -14.93 8.23 3.84
N PRO A 212 -13.84 8.78 4.41
CA PRO A 212 -12.89 9.58 3.63
C PRO A 212 -12.22 8.80 2.48
N LEU A 213 -11.92 7.51 2.71
CA LEU A 213 -11.38 6.63 1.68
C LEU A 213 -12.39 6.38 0.55
N SER A 214 -13.64 6.10 0.90
CA SER A 214 -14.75 5.93 -0.05
C SER A 214 -14.92 7.19 -0.91
N ALA A 215 -14.95 8.37 -0.29
CA ALA A 215 -15.06 9.65 -0.98
C ALA A 215 -13.88 9.92 -1.94
N ARG A 216 -12.66 9.53 -1.55
CA ARG A 216 -11.43 9.69 -2.36
C ARG A 216 -11.41 8.74 -3.56
N THR A 217 -11.74 7.47 -3.34
CA THR A 217 -11.64 6.40 -4.35
C THR A 217 -12.90 6.24 -5.20
N LYS A 218 -14.01 6.87 -4.79
CA LYS A 218 -15.36 6.68 -5.36
C LYS A 218 -15.84 5.22 -5.30
N VAL A 219 -15.32 4.44 -4.34
CA VAL A 219 -15.70 3.04 -4.11
C VAL A 219 -16.71 2.97 -2.96
N GLY A 220 -17.90 2.44 -3.25
CA GLY A 220 -18.95 2.26 -2.24
C GLY A 220 -18.56 1.28 -1.12
N VAL A 221 -19.10 1.55 0.08
CA VAL A 221 -18.88 0.73 1.28
C VAL A 221 -19.99 -0.32 1.40
N SER A 222 -19.62 -1.58 1.61
CA SER A 222 -20.55 -2.61 2.06
C SER A 222 -20.34 -2.89 3.54
N ALA A 223 -21.37 -2.62 4.35
CA ALA A 223 -21.39 -3.00 5.75
C ALA A 223 -21.80 -4.47 5.90
N THR A 224 -21.16 -5.21 6.81
CA THR A 224 -21.60 -6.56 7.20
C THR A 224 -21.33 -6.82 8.70
N PRO A 225 -22.24 -7.51 9.41
CA PRO A 225 -21.97 -8.00 10.76
C PRO A 225 -20.88 -9.10 10.79
N ASP A 226 -20.58 -9.75 9.67
CA ASP A 226 -19.65 -10.90 9.62
C ASP A 226 -18.20 -10.56 9.99
N ILE A 227 -17.87 -9.27 10.08
CA ILE A 227 -16.58 -8.77 10.57
C ILE A 227 -16.77 -7.72 11.68
N SER A 228 -17.92 -7.70 12.35
CA SER A 228 -18.16 -6.81 13.49
C SER A 228 -17.73 -7.47 14.80
N GLN A 229 -17.36 -6.64 15.79
CA GLN A 229 -16.91 -7.14 17.08
C GLN A 229 -18.05 -7.83 17.85
N ASP A 230 -19.26 -7.29 17.82
CA ASP A 230 -20.41 -7.85 18.55
C ASP A 230 -20.85 -9.22 18.00
N ALA A 231 -20.71 -9.46 16.70
CA ALA A 231 -20.95 -10.77 16.12
C ALA A 231 -19.80 -11.73 16.45
N HIS A 232 -18.56 -11.25 16.40
CA HIS A 232 -17.36 -12.03 16.73
C HIS A 232 -17.38 -12.51 18.19
N ASP A 233 -17.67 -11.62 19.14
CA ASP A 233 -17.71 -11.93 20.58
C ASP A 233 -18.80 -12.95 20.93
N ARG A 234 -19.88 -13.02 20.13
CA ARG A 234 -20.96 -14.01 20.25
C ARG A 234 -20.75 -15.29 19.43
N GLY A 235 -19.64 -15.40 18.69
CA GLY A 235 -19.39 -16.53 17.79
C GLY A 235 -20.28 -16.59 16.55
N ALA A 236 -20.96 -15.49 16.20
CA ALA A 236 -21.88 -15.38 15.08
C ALA A 236 -21.26 -14.76 13.81
N ALA A 237 -20.01 -14.30 13.87
CA ALA A 237 -19.31 -13.70 12.73
C ALA A 237 -18.83 -14.75 11.71
N ASP A 238 -19.04 -14.51 10.41
CA ASP A 238 -18.47 -15.33 9.32
C ASP A 238 -17.23 -14.67 8.67
N VAL A 239 -16.19 -14.46 9.46
CA VAL A 239 -14.91 -13.87 8.97
C VAL A 239 -14.32 -14.72 7.85
N LYS A 240 -14.39 -16.06 7.98
CA LYS A 240 -13.89 -17.02 6.98
C LYS A 240 -14.59 -16.83 5.64
N GLY A 241 -15.93 -16.74 5.62
CA GLY A 241 -16.71 -16.56 4.40
C GLY A 241 -16.45 -15.21 3.74
N VAL A 242 -16.31 -14.14 4.52
CA VAL A 242 -15.93 -12.81 3.99
C VAL A 242 -14.57 -12.88 3.31
N VAL A 243 -13.54 -13.40 4.00
CA VAL A 243 -12.18 -13.50 3.46
C VAL A 243 -12.13 -14.38 2.21
N ARG A 244 -12.71 -15.58 2.26
CA ARG A 244 -12.80 -16.50 1.11
C ARG A 244 -13.40 -15.81 -0.11
N ARG A 245 -14.54 -15.14 0.08
CA ARG A 245 -15.21 -14.41 -1.00
C ARG A 245 -14.35 -13.28 -1.57
N ARG A 246 -13.48 -12.65 -0.76
CA ARG A 246 -12.58 -11.59 -1.27
C ARG A 246 -11.41 -12.18 -2.06
N LEU A 247 -10.84 -13.30 -1.61
CA LEU A 247 -9.81 -14.05 -2.33
C LEU A 247 -10.33 -14.53 -3.69
N GLU A 248 -11.51 -15.15 -3.75
CA GLU A 248 -12.14 -15.60 -5.00
C GLU A 248 -12.37 -14.47 -6.02
N LYS A 249 -12.60 -13.24 -5.55
CA LYS A 249 -12.79 -12.08 -6.44
C LYS A 249 -11.47 -11.52 -6.96
N ALA A 250 -10.33 -11.87 -6.35
CA ALA A 250 -8.98 -11.45 -6.76
C ALA A 250 -8.88 -9.94 -7.05
N LYS A 251 -9.49 -9.12 -6.19
CA LYS A 251 -9.53 -7.66 -6.32
C LYS A 251 -9.11 -7.02 -5.02
N SER A 252 -8.28 -5.98 -5.11
CA SER A 252 -7.82 -5.25 -3.93
C SER A 252 -9.01 -4.77 -3.10
N THR A 253 -9.05 -5.13 -1.82
CA THR A 253 -10.20 -4.92 -0.95
C THR A 253 -9.76 -4.45 0.42
N VAL A 254 -10.44 -3.42 0.95
CA VAL A 254 -10.32 -3.02 2.36
C VAL A 254 -11.33 -3.78 3.21
N LEU A 255 -10.87 -4.28 4.35
CA LEU A 255 -11.64 -4.90 5.43
C LEU A 255 -11.45 -4.03 6.69
N CYS A 256 -12.38 -3.12 6.95
CA CYS A 256 -12.33 -2.27 8.14
C CYS A 256 -13.04 -2.94 9.32
N SER A 257 -12.32 -3.15 10.42
CA SER A 257 -12.81 -3.90 11.58
C SER A 257 -12.13 -3.47 12.89
N HIS A 258 -12.20 -4.32 13.91
CA HIS A 258 -11.87 -4.04 15.30
C HIS A 258 -10.64 -4.81 15.76
N GLY A 259 -10.00 -4.34 16.83
CA GLY A 259 -8.82 -4.98 17.42
C GLY A 259 -8.96 -6.50 17.62
N PRO A 260 -10.06 -7.01 18.22
CA PRO A 260 -10.25 -8.45 18.43
C PRO A 260 -10.49 -9.27 17.14
N VAL A 261 -11.01 -8.64 16.09
CA VAL A 261 -11.43 -9.33 14.84
C VAL A 261 -10.31 -9.36 13.80
N LEU A 262 -9.43 -8.35 13.79
CA LEU A 262 -8.33 -8.24 12.83
C LEU A 262 -7.36 -9.43 12.87
N PRO A 263 -6.96 -9.99 14.03
CA PRO A 263 -6.17 -11.21 14.07
C PRO A 263 -6.82 -12.39 13.33
N ASP A 264 -8.14 -12.57 13.44
CA ASP A 264 -8.85 -13.62 12.71
C ASP A 264 -8.85 -13.33 11.21
N ILE A 265 -9.13 -12.09 10.78
CA ILE A 265 -9.02 -11.68 9.37
C ILE A 265 -7.64 -12.04 8.79
N ILE A 266 -6.56 -11.63 9.45
CA ILE A 266 -5.17 -11.89 9.02
C ILE A 266 -4.89 -13.40 8.99
N ALA A 267 -5.31 -14.14 10.02
CA ALA A 267 -5.12 -15.58 10.09
C ALA A 267 -5.88 -16.33 8.98
N ARG A 268 -7.11 -15.92 8.65
CA ARG A 268 -7.88 -16.54 7.55
C ARG A 268 -7.29 -16.26 6.19
N ILE A 269 -6.77 -15.04 5.96
CA ILE A 269 -6.07 -14.72 4.71
C ILE A 269 -4.84 -15.62 4.61
N ALA A 270 -3.99 -15.63 5.62
CA ALA A 270 -2.77 -16.42 5.63
C ALA A 270 -3.04 -17.92 5.47
N ALA A 271 -4.00 -18.50 6.21
CA ALA A 271 -4.33 -19.92 6.11
C ALA A 271 -4.88 -20.30 4.72
N SER A 272 -5.57 -19.39 4.04
CA SER A 272 -6.14 -19.64 2.71
C SER A 272 -5.15 -19.39 1.57
N THR A 273 -3.97 -18.83 1.87
CA THR A 273 -2.97 -18.39 0.88
C THR A 273 -1.54 -18.83 1.22
N ALA A 274 -1.42 -19.72 2.22
CA ALA A 274 -0.14 -20.25 2.67
C ALA A 274 0.46 -21.14 1.59
N GLY A 275 1.71 -20.85 1.21
CA GLY A 275 2.56 -21.80 0.49
C GLY A 275 3.51 -22.47 1.48
N GLU A 276 3.85 -23.74 1.25
CA GLU A 276 4.71 -24.54 2.14
C GLU A 276 6.08 -23.89 2.39
N ASP A 277 6.58 -23.12 1.41
CA ASP A 277 7.95 -22.57 1.40
C ASP A 277 8.07 -21.14 1.96
N ARG A 278 6.97 -20.46 2.32
CA ARG A 278 7.02 -19.05 2.75
C ARG A 278 6.22 -18.80 4.01
N ARG A 279 6.93 -18.44 5.09
CA ARG A 279 6.34 -18.01 6.36
C ARG A 279 6.53 -16.52 6.55
N PHE A 280 5.44 -15.81 6.85
CA PHE A 280 5.46 -14.39 7.17
C PHE A 280 5.29 -14.19 8.68
N ASP A 281 6.01 -13.23 9.26
CA ASP A 281 5.71 -12.76 10.62
C ASP A 281 4.47 -11.88 10.59
N LEU A 282 3.33 -12.46 10.97
CA LEU A 282 2.04 -11.80 10.95
C LEU A 282 1.73 -11.02 12.25
N ARG A 283 2.61 -11.06 13.26
CA ARG A 283 2.34 -10.45 14.57
C ARG A 283 2.02 -8.96 14.46
N ARG A 284 2.80 -8.22 13.67
CA ARG A 284 2.56 -6.77 13.46
C ARG A 284 1.27 -6.51 12.69
N ALA A 285 0.97 -7.32 11.67
CA ALA A 285 -0.25 -7.19 10.88
C ALA A 285 -1.51 -7.51 11.69
N ALA A 286 -1.42 -8.39 12.69
CA ALA A 286 -2.52 -8.74 13.59
C ALA A 286 -2.72 -7.73 14.74
N MET A 287 -1.66 -7.01 15.16
CA MET A 287 -1.68 -6.08 16.30
C MET A 287 -1.70 -4.61 15.86
N LEU A 288 -2.64 -4.25 14.98
CA LEU A 288 -2.79 -2.88 14.47
C LEU A 288 -3.27 -1.92 15.57
N SER A 289 -2.69 -0.71 15.65
CA SER A 289 -3.26 0.37 16.47
C SER A 289 -4.46 1.01 15.77
N VAL A 290 -5.23 1.84 16.47
CA VAL A 290 -6.39 2.51 15.86
C VAL A 290 -5.95 3.38 14.68
N GLY A 291 -6.63 3.22 13.54
CA GLY A 291 -6.28 3.89 12.29
C GLY A 291 -5.11 3.29 11.51
N ASP A 292 -4.38 2.31 12.07
CA ASP A 292 -3.33 1.57 11.34
C ASP A 292 -3.96 0.55 10.37
N PHE A 293 -3.17 0.16 9.36
CA PHE A 293 -3.58 -0.88 8.43
C PHE A 293 -2.43 -1.83 8.07
N ALA A 294 -2.79 -3.06 7.72
CA ALA A 294 -1.90 -4.04 7.12
C ALA A 294 -2.34 -4.33 5.68
N VAL A 295 -1.38 -4.57 4.80
CA VAL A 295 -1.60 -4.93 3.40
C VAL A 295 -1.05 -6.32 3.17
N MET A 296 -1.92 -7.26 2.78
CA MET A 296 -1.56 -8.62 2.42
C MET A 296 -1.59 -8.74 0.89
N HIS A 297 -0.41 -8.86 0.27
CA HIS A 297 -0.25 -8.93 -1.18
C HIS A 297 -0.34 -10.36 -1.66
N ILE A 298 -1.29 -10.63 -2.54
CA ILE A 298 -1.59 -11.97 -3.04
C ILE A 298 -1.36 -12.00 -4.55
N ALA A 299 -0.59 -12.99 -5.01
CA ALA A 299 -0.42 -13.30 -6.41
C ALA A 299 -1.13 -14.63 -6.72
N GLY A 300 -2.15 -14.59 -7.58
CA GLY A 300 -3.04 -15.74 -7.74
C GLY A 300 -3.74 -16.08 -6.43
N ASP A 301 -3.36 -17.20 -5.82
CA ASP A 301 -3.81 -17.70 -4.53
C ASP A 301 -2.72 -17.67 -3.44
N ARG A 302 -1.52 -17.17 -3.75
CA ARG A 302 -0.37 -17.19 -2.83
C ARG A 302 -0.13 -15.83 -2.18
N LEU A 303 0.08 -15.81 -0.87
CA LEU A 303 0.59 -14.63 -0.17
C LEU A 303 2.07 -14.43 -0.50
N VAL A 304 2.42 -13.25 -1.02
CA VAL A 304 3.79 -12.94 -1.48
C VAL A 304 4.47 -11.83 -0.69
N ALA A 305 3.71 -11.02 0.03
CA ALA A 305 4.25 -10.01 0.94
C ALA A 305 3.19 -9.54 1.95
N VAL A 306 3.67 -9.05 3.09
CA VAL A 306 2.85 -8.39 4.11
C VAL A 306 3.57 -7.11 4.53
N GLU A 307 2.84 -5.99 4.58
CA GLU A 307 3.33 -4.72 5.12
C GLU A 307 2.35 -4.16 6.14
N THR A 308 2.85 -3.36 7.08
CA THR A 308 2.06 -2.72 8.14
C THR A 308 2.40 -1.25 8.21
N HIS A 309 1.38 -0.41 8.17
CA HIS A 309 1.50 1.03 8.09
C HIS A 309 0.84 1.68 9.29
N ARG A 310 1.62 2.53 9.97
CA ARG A 310 1.13 3.31 11.09
C ARG A 310 0.52 4.62 10.60
N ASN A 311 -0.58 5.00 11.22
CA ASN A 311 -1.21 6.29 10.96
C ASN A 311 -0.70 7.32 11.98
N THR A 312 0.29 8.10 11.58
CA THR A 312 1.03 9.01 12.46
C THR A 312 0.40 10.40 12.56
N VAL A 313 -0.94 10.48 12.64
CA VAL A 313 -1.58 11.77 12.98
C VAL A 313 -1.20 12.10 14.42
N PRO A 314 -0.51 13.23 14.68
CA PRO A 314 -0.24 13.68 16.03
C PRO A 314 -1.55 13.84 16.80
N ALA A 315 -1.54 13.42 18.07
CA ALA A 315 -2.69 13.53 18.96
C ALA A 315 -3.08 14.99 19.18
#